data_AF-A0A5K1GGU2-F1
#
_entry.id   AF-A0A5K1GGU2-F1
#
_cell.length_a   1.000
_cell.length_b   1.000
_cell.length_c   1.000
_cell.angle_alpha   90.00
_cell.angle_beta   90.00
_cell.angle_gamma   90.00
#
_symmetry.space_group_name_H-M   'P 1'
#
loop_
_entity.id
_entity.type
_entity.pdbx_description
1 polymer ?
#
loop_
_entity_poly.entity_id
_entity_poly.type
_entity_poly.pdbx_seq_one_letter_code
_entity_poly.pdbx_strand_id
1 'polypeptide(L)' 'ADAVSTFTGHTQCVSSVVWPEQETIYSASWDYSVRIWDVETGNNSMTL' A
#
# COMPACT_ATOMS: atom_id res chain seq x y z
N ALA A 1 -2.56 16.47 12.56
CA ALA A 1 -2.89 16.30 11.14
C ALA A 1 -3.30 14.86 10.98
N ASP A 2 -4.60 14.62 10.85
CA ASP A 2 -5.12 13.27 10.68
C ASP A 2 -4.75 12.75 9.29
N ALA A 3 -4.46 11.45 9.19
CA ALA A 3 -4.23 10.82 7.91
C ALA A 3 -5.54 10.82 7.10
N VAL A 4 -5.47 11.23 5.83
CA VAL A 4 -6.64 11.25 4.93
C VAL A 4 -7.16 9.83 4.67
N SER A 5 -6.25 8.87 4.50
CA SER A 5 -6.53 7.45 4.34
C SER A 5 -5.40 6.62 4.95
N THR A 6 -5.71 5.46 5.52
CA THR A 6 -4.71 4.54 6.07
C THR A 6 -4.86 3.17 5.42
N PHE A 7 -3.80 2.70 4.77
CA PHE A 7 -3.74 1.37 4.16
C PHE A 7 -3.27 0.34 5.18
N THR A 8 -4.18 -0.54 5.62
CA THR A 8 -3.88 -1.58 6.61
C THR A 8 -3.81 -2.95 5.95
N GLY A 9 -2.74 -3.70 6.20
CA GLY A 9 -2.65 -5.09 5.71
C GLY A 9 -1.26 -5.71 5.82
N HIS A 10 -0.20 -4.91 5.79
CA HIS A 10 1.14 -5.42 6.08
C HIS A 10 1.24 -5.84 7.54
N THR A 11 1.86 -7.00 7.78
CA THR A 11 2.03 -7.57 9.12
C THR A 11 3.40 -7.23 9.73
N GLN A 12 4.28 -6.64 8.93
CA GLN A 12 5.61 -6.18 9.31
C GLN A 12 5.86 -4.76 8.78
N CYS A 13 7.04 -4.22 9.12
CA CYS A 13 7.47 -2.91 8.66
C CYS A 13 7.47 -2.81 7.13
N VAL A 14 6.86 -1.76 6.61
CA VAL A 14 6.96 -1.40 5.20
C VAL A 14 8.37 -0.90 4.91
N SER A 15 9.06 -1.54 3.97
CA SER A 15 10.44 -1.24 3.60
C SER A 15 10.53 -0.23 2.45
N SER A 16 9.52 -0.20 1.57
CA SER A 16 9.47 0.70 0.42
C SER A 16 8.03 1.00 0.01
N VAL A 17 7.80 2.20 -0.51
CA VAL A 17 6.54 2.63 -1.11
C VAL A 17 6.85 3.34 -2.41
N VAL A 18 6.13 2.98 -3.47
CA VAL A 18 6.26 3.59 -4.81
C VAL A 18 4.89 4.01 -5.29
N TRP A 19 4.82 5.22 -5.83
CA TRP A 19 3.60 5.76 -6.43
C TRP A 19 3.91 6.24 -7.85
N PRO A 20 3.82 5.34 -8.85
CA PRO A 20 4.20 5.67 -10.23
C PRO A 20 3.09 6.42 -10.99
N GLU A 21 1.82 6.13 -10.69
CA GLU A 21 0.62 6.60 -11.39
C GLU A 21 -0.41 7.08 -10.37
N GLN A 22 -1.24 8.09 -10.66
CA GLN A 22 -2.20 8.66 -9.70
C GLN A 22 -3.21 7.65 -9.13
N GLU A 23 -3.41 6.52 -9.80
CA GLU A 23 -4.43 5.53 -9.49
C GLU A 23 -3.95 4.44 -8.53
N THR A 24 -2.65 4.14 -8.47
CA THR A 24 -2.15 2.93 -7.78
C THR A 24 -0.87 3.18 -6.97
N ILE A 25 -0.87 2.72 -5.73
CA ILE A 25 0.31 2.71 -4.85
C ILE A 25 0.80 1.28 -4.66
N TYR A 26 2.13 1.11 -4.68
CA TYR A 26 2.79 -0.15 -4.38
C TYR A 26 3.53 -0.03 -3.06
N SER A 27 3.38 -1.02 -2.18
CA SER A 27 4.16 -1.10 -0.96
C SER A 27 4.83 -2.45 -0.83
N ALA A 28 6.10 -2.45 -0.47
CA ALA A 28 6.86 -3.64 -0.14
C ALA A 28 7.14 -3.67 1.36
N SER A 29 7.07 -4.86 1.96
CA SER A 29 7.20 -5.02 3.41
C SER A 29 8.13 -6.18 3.75
N TRP A 30 8.65 -6.15 4.98
CA TRP A 30 9.41 -7.24 5.57
C TRP A 30 8.55 -8.48 5.88
N ASP A 31 7.24 -8.43 5.61
CA ASP A 31 6.35 -9.60 5.66
C ASP A 31 6.45 -10.47 4.40
N TYR A 32 7.43 -10.20 3.53
CA TYR A 32 7.68 -10.88 2.26
C TYR A 32 6.56 -10.71 1.24
N SER A 33 5.70 -9.70 1.39
CA SER A 33 4.65 -9.39 0.41
C SER A 33 4.83 -8.02 -0.23
N VAL A 34 4.33 -7.90 -1.45
CA VAL A 34 4.12 -6.62 -2.12
C VAL A 34 2.62 -6.40 -2.26
N ARG A 35 2.13 -5.26 -1.79
CA ARG A 35 0.72 -4.89 -1.85
C ARG A 35 0.50 -3.78 -2.86
N ILE A 36 -0.57 -3.93 -3.62
CA ILE A 36 -1.06 -2.96 -4.60
C ILE A 36 -2.32 -2.34 -4.00
N TRP A 37 -2.33 -1.01 -3.92
CA TRP A 37 -3.41 -0.23 -3.34
C TRP A 37 -4.00 0.65 -4.42
N ASP A 38 -5.32 0.60 -4.51
CA ASP A 38 -6.09 1.51 -5.35
C ASP A 38 -6.35 2.81 -4.57
N VAL A 39 -5.94 3.95 -5.16
CA VAL A 39 -5.97 5.27 -4.50
C VAL A 39 -7.40 5.80 -4.39
N GLU A 40 -8.28 5.49 -5.35
CA GLU A 40 -9.67 5.96 -5.35
C GLU A 40 -10.49 5.27 -4.26
N THR A 41 -10.26 3.98 -4.06
CA THR A 41 -11.07 3.16 -3.14
C THR A 41 -10.40 2.93 -1.79
N GLY A 42 -9.10 3.17 -1.66
CA GLY A 42 -8.36 2.91 -0.43
C GLY A 42 -8.11 1.41 -0.17
N ASN A 43 -8.49 0.53 -1.10
CA ASN A 43 -8.49 -0.91 -0.89
C ASN A 43 -7.21 -1.59 -1.38
N ASN A 44 -6.88 -2.71 -0.73
CA ASN A 44 -5.87 -3.63 -1.26
C ASN A 44 -6.44 -4.28 -2.52
N SER A 45 -6.00 -3.82 -3.68
CA SER A 45 -6.41 -4.38 -4.97
C SER A 45 -5.78 -5.75 -5.20
N MET A 46 -4.53 -5.92 -4.75
CA MET A 46 -3.81 -7.17 -4.92
C MET A 46 -2.66 -7.31 -3.91
N THR A 47 -2.34 -8.55 -3.55
CA THR A 47 -1.13 -8.91 -2.80
C THR A 47 -0.35 -9.92 -3.62
N LEU A 48 0.93 -9.64 -3.86
CA LEU A 48 1.91 -10.51 -4.50
C LEU A 48 2.85 -11.11 -3.46
#